data_AF-A0A4R1NK73-F1
#
_entry.id   AF-A0A4R1NK73-F1
#
_cell.length_a   1.000
_cell.length_b   1.000
_cell.length_c   1.000
_cell.angle_alpha   90.00
_cell.angle_beta   90.00
_cell.angle_gamma   90.00
#
_symmetry.space_group_name_H-M   'P 1'
#
loop_
_entity.id
_entity.type
_entity.pdbx_description
1 polymer ?
#
loop_
_entity_poly.entity_id
_entity_poly.type
_entity_poly.pdbx_seq_one_letter_code
_entity_poly.pdbx_strand_id
1 'polypeptide(L)'
;MATYTNIESETLRDYLTTDFADYQQNNTPRVFQTAAGGTNVGFFFGEALDGSMRLYGNDLVVENGELVSGTITSIDFNDRGYVTLDNIYGTSGLGQLTGLSWSALELQSLLDAAAEGEWWVFSDGILDLVDTVHTKTTGWEYFSLADYPDATKFVLGRGDTYCYVSFANEEAHGSMTINGGLGNDTLAFLDLPTDEFGVLGSFTINLEEGTFQTLNGITHHFLNFETVNATQADDTFIGSKDAENYMHGYSGDDTLIGGNLSDTLEGGYGNDSIFAGAGDDIIYGTLDTNLYTAHSDTIDGGDGIDTFSLQYEWLDSLIDLTNSQPTHNGSTHHFTDVENVIASWGDDTIIGSDVANKIEGSGGDDFLFGGIGDDTLLGGFDSDQMYGGADNDRLEGGDGWDLLEGGDGKDVLRGDDGYDTLIGGTGADILHGGNGNDTAFGGQGSDRFWGGNGQDSFAGGNGNDKAFGQNNDDILEGGNGADSLFGGSGFDTLTGGAGDDLLNGGGNGDTFIFKDGHGDDTITDFNEENDLEKVDLSAISDISDINDLLTNHILSSVGGDVVIDTGTGTITLQRVDILKLDADDFIF
;
A
#
# COMPACT_ATOMS: atom_id res chain seq x y z
N MET A 1 -5.31 11.73 73.54
CA MET A 1 -5.59 13.18 73.67
C MET A 1 -4.30 13.95 73.45
N ALA A 2 -4.13 14.48 72.24
CA ALA A 2 -3.31 15.64 71.96
C ALA A 2 -4.16 16.48 70.98
N THR A 3 -4.53 17.68 71.40
CA THR A 3 -5.28 18.66 70.60
C THR A 3 -4.29 19.48 69.79
N TYR A 4 -4.48 19.52 68.46
CA TYR A 4 -3.79 20.45 67.56
C TYR A 4 -4.80 21.45 66.99
N THR A 5 -4.33 22.69 66.80
CA THR A 5 -5.13 23.89 66.50
C THR A 5 -4.85 24.32 65.06
N ASN A 6 -5.89 24.79 64.36
CA ASN A 6 -5.93 25.46 63.05
C ASN A 6 -5.04 24.92 61.91
N ILE A 7 -5.67 24.47 60.83
CA ILE A 7 -4.99 24.05 59.58
C ILE A 7 -5.32 25.10 58.50
N GLU A 8 -4.29 25.71 57.90
CA GLU A 8 -4.42 26.51 56.66
C GLU A 8 -4.33 25.56 55.43
N SER A 9 -4.85 25.95 54.27
CA SER A 9 -5.10 25.03 53.14
C SER A 9 -3.86 24.29 52.63
N GLU A 10 -2.66 24.88 52.74
CA GLU A 10 -1.40 24.23 52.36
C GLU A 10 -0.99 23.12 53.35
N THR A 11 -1.34 23.24 54.63
CA THR A 11 -1.03 22.21 55.64
C THR A 11 -1.97 21.00 55.54
N LEU A 12 -3.17 21.15 54.95
CA LEU A 12 -4.09 20.04 54.69
C LEU A 12 -3.57 19.12 53.58
N ARG A 13 -2.95 19.71 52.53
CA ARG A 13 -2.34 18.97 51.41
C ARG A 13 -1.16 18.12 51.88
N ASP A 14 -0.25 18.70 52.66
CA ASP A 14 0.92 17.98 53.20
C ASP A 14 0.52 16.89 54.21
N TYR A 15 -0.57 17.08 54.96
CA TYR A 15 -1.06 16.05 55.88
C TYR A 15 -1.70 14.86 55.15
N LEU A 16 -2.46 15.12 54.08
CA LEU A 16 -3.13 14.09 53.28
C LEU A 16 -2.15 13.28 52.42
N THR A 17 -1.10 13.90 51.88
CA THR A 17 -0.04 13.19 51.13
C THR A 17 0.82 12.31 52.03
N THR A 18 1.12 12.75 53.26
CA THR A 18 1.91 11.96 54.22
C THR A 18 1.14 10.74 54.72
N ASP A 19 -0.15 10.87 54.99
CA ASP A 19 -1.01 9.75 55.44
C ASP A 19 -1.32 8.75 54.30
N PHE A 20 -1.36 9.19 53.04
CA PHE A 20 -1.50 8.30 51.87
C PHE A 20 -0.31 7.35 51.70
N ALA A 21 0.91 7.86 51.93
CA ALA A 21 2.12 7.05 51.91
C ALA A 21 2.17 6.00 53.04
N ASP A 22 1.62 6.33 54.21
CA ASP A 22 1.55 5.43 55.38
C ASP A 22 0.44 4.36 55.22
N TYR A 23 -0.68 4.69 54.54
CA TYR A 23 -1.75 3.74 54.20
C TYR A 23 -1.28 2.68 53.21
N GLN A 24 -0.55 3.06 52.15
CA GLN A 24 0.03 2.12 51.19
C GLN A 24 0.97 1.08 51.83
N GLN A 25 1.64 1.43 52.95
CA GLN A 25 2.52 0.50 53.65
C GLN A 25 1.81 -0.43 54.64
N ASN A 26 0.77 0.03 55.34
CA ASN A 26 0.29 -0.64 56.57
C ASN A 26 -1.20 -1.02 56.59
N ASN A 27 -1.98 -0.70 55.55
CA ASN A 27 -3.35 -1.18 55.32
C ASN A 27 -4.32 -1.09 56.52
N THR A 28 -4.16 -0.10 57.40
CA THR A 28 -4.99 0.07 58.61
C THR A 28 -5.81 1.37 58.55
N PRO A 29 -7.16 1.32 58.56
CA PRO A 29 -7.99 2.51 58.49
C PRO A 29 -8.01 3.29 59.82
N ARG A 30 -8.04 4.64 59.74
CA ARG A 30 -8.19 5.54 60.90
C ARG A 30 -9.44 6.41 60.79
N VAL A 31 -10.09 6.69 61.93
CA VAL A 31 -11.32 7.49 62.04
C VAL A 31 -10.98 8.90 62.55
N PHE A 32 -11.55 9.93 61.92
CA PHE A 32 -11.43 11.33 62.32
C PHE A 32 -12.61 11.77 63.21
N GLN A 33 -12.36 12.69 64.16
CA GLN A 33 -13.41 13.34 64.95
C GLN A 33 -13.11 14.84 65.06
N THR A 34 -14.04 15.69 64.62
CA THR A 34 -14.00 17.15 64.82
C THR A 34 -14.80 17.53 66.06
N ALA A 35 -14.41 18.61 66.76
CA ALA A 35 -15.01 18.98 68.04
C ALA A 35 -16.23 19.90 67.91
N ALA A 36 -17.28 19.51 68.65
CA ALA A 36 -18.39 20.30 69.22
C ALA A 36 -19.18 21.23 68.27
N GLY A 37 -20.11 20.64 67.50
CA GLY A 37 -21.27 21.40 67.01
C GLY A 37 -22.02 20.85 65.79
N GLY A 38 -21.39 20.08 64.91
CA GLY A 38 -22.04 19.57 63.70
C GLY A 38 -21.22 18.51 62.98
N THR A 39 -21.85 17.33 62.85
CA THR A 39 -21.63 16.13 62.00
C THR A 39 -20.23 15.51 61.86
N ASN A 40 -20.15 14.21 62.18
CA ASN A 40 -19.00 13.34 61.89
C ASN A 40 -18.89 13.11 60.38
N VAL A 41 -17.70 13.32 59.79
CA VAL A 41 -17.38 12.80 58.46
C VAL A 41 -16.61 11.50 58.65
N GLY A 42 -17.28 10.37 58.42
CA GLY A 42 -16.65 9.05 58.44
C GLY A 42 -16.36 8.61 57.01
N PHE A 43 -15.08 8.53 56.64
CA PHE A 43 -14.67 7.89 55.39
C PHE A 43 -14.39 6.41 55.66
N PHE A 44 -15.00 5.52 54.87
CA PHE A 44 -14.62 4.10 54.81
C PHE A 44 -13.79 3.87 53.55
N PHE A 45 -12.62 3.25 53.69
CA PHE A 45 -11.76 2.84 52.58
C PHE A 45 -12.16 1.41 52.16
N GLY A 46 -12.53 1.22 50.89
CA GLY A 46 -12.80 -0.10 50.28
C GLY A 46 -11.64 -0.58 49.42
N GLU A 47 -11.49 -1.90 49.26
CA GLU A 47 -10.37 -2.57 48.56
C GLU A 47 -10.24 -2.19 47.07
N ALA A 48 -8.99 -2.08 46.59
CA ALA A 48 -8.60 -1.69 45.23
C ALA A 48 -8.17 -2.89 44.38
N LEU A 49 -8.48 -2.88 43.07
CA LEU A 49 -7.96 -3.86 42.09
C LEU A 49 -7.10 -3.23 40.97
N ASP A 50 -6.99 -1.89 40.91
CA ASP A 50 -6.34 -1.18 39.80
C ASP A 50 -5.47 0.03 40.23
N GLY A 51 -5.14 0.17 41.52
CA GLY A 51 -4.31 1.28 42.00
C GLY A 51 -5.07 2.59 42.26
N SER A 52 -6.38 2.66 42.00
CA SER A 52 -7.23 3.80 42.37
C SER A 52 -7.80 3.69 43.79
N MET A 53 -7.98 4.83 44.48
CA MET A 53 -8.60 4.89 45.82
C MET A 53 -9.98 5.53 45.71
N ARG A 54 -11.07 4.75 45.95
CA ARG A 54 -12.45 5.25 45.88
C ARG A 54 -13.00 5.61 47.26
N LEU A 55 -13.46 6.86 47.40
CA LEU A 55 -14.15 7.36 48.59
C LEU A 55 -15.66 7.29 48.37
N TYR A 56 -16.40 6.74 49.33
CA TYR A 56 -17.88 6.77 49.35
C TYR A 56 -18.37 7.53 50.57
N GLY A 57 -19.25 8.52 50.37
CA GLY A 57 -19.92 9.26 51.43
C GLY A 57 -21.24 9.84 50.93
N ASN A 58 -22.29 9.74 51.74
CA ASN A 58 -23.59 10.33 51.47
C ASN A 58 -23.78 11.60 52.31
N ASP A 59 -24.29 12.65 51.66
CA ASP A 59 -24.80 13.93 52.17
C ASP A 59 -23.80 15.10 52.35
N LEU A 60 -23.88 16.07 51.43
CA LEU A 60 -23.44 17.46 51.65
C LEU A 60 -24.64 18.41 51.47
N VAL A 61 -25.03 19.12 52.54
CA VAL A 61 -26.08 20.15 52.56
C VAL A 61 -25.61 21.33 53.40
N VAL A 62 -25.70 22.55 52.89
CA VAL A 62 -25.38 23.75 53.63
C VAL A 62 -26.11 24.99 53.08
N GLU A 63 -26.61 25.88 53.95
CA GLU A 63 -27.40 27.09 53.64
C GLU A 63 -26.76 28.33 54.32
N ASN A 64 -26.92 29.54 53.74
CA ASN A 64 -26.28 30.84 54.07
C ASN A 64 -24.83 31.03 53.58
N GLY A 65 -24.57 30.68 52.32
CA GLY A 65 -23.26 30.83 51.65
C GLY A 65 -22.53 29.51 51.44
N GLU A 66 -23.29 28.44 51.28
CA GLU A 66 -22.87 27.08 51.61
C GLU A 66 -23.77 26.10 50.74
N LEU A 67 -23.35 24.85 50.44
CA LEU A 67 -23.90 23.95 49.39
C LEU A 67 -25.07 23.02 49.85
N VAL A 68 -26.34 23.28 49.46
CA VAL A 68 -27.57 22.61 49.97
C VAL A 68 -27.86 21.18 49.44
N SER A 69 -27.28 20.71 48.33
CA SER A 69 -27.26 19.26 47.99
C SER A 69 -26.40 19.00 46.77
N GLY A 70 -25.54 17.98 46.84
CA GLY A 70 -24.88 17.38 45.68
C GLY A 70 -24.26 16.03 46.09
N THR A 71 -24.43 15.01 45.25
CA THR A 71 -23.78 13.71 45.45
C THR A 71 -22.46 13.72 44.70
N ILE A 72 -21.33 13.67 45.41
CA ILE A 72 -20.04 13.35 44.79
C ILE A 72 -19.98 11.83 44.70
N THR A 73 -20.19 11.28 43.52
CA THR A 73 -20.26 9.82 43.31
C THR A 73 -18.89 9.15 43.23
N SER A 74 -17.83 9.89 42.89
CA SER A 74 -16.44 9.45 42.98
C SER A 74 -15.50 10.66 43.00
N ILE A 75 -14.33 10.47 43.60
CA ILE A 75 -13.15 11.32 43.41
C ILE A 75 -12.06 10.35 42.99
N ASP A 76 -11.57 10.47 41.76
CA ASP A 76 -10.46 9.66 41.28
C ASP A 76 -9.15 10.44 41.36
N PHE A 77 -8.12 9.78 41.87
CA PHE A 77 -6.76 10.30 41.92
C PHE A 77 -5.96 9.60 40.85
N ASN A 78 -5.27 10.35 39.98
CA ASN A 78 -4.29 9.77 39.07
C ASN A 78 -2.95 9.53 39.79
N ASP A 79 -2.05 8.78 39.14
CA ASP A 79 -0.75 8.31 39.68
C ASP A 79 0.23 9.42 40.14
N ARG A 80 -0.17 10.69 40.02
CA ARG A 80 0.60 11.86 40.45
C ARG A 80 -0.04 12.66 41.59
N GLY A 81 -1.16 12.19 42.15
CA GLY A 81 -1.79 12.75 43.35
C GLY A 81 -2.60 14.04 43.11
N TYR A 82 -3.10 14.26 41.90
CA TYR A 82 -3.98 15.38 41.60
C TYR A 82 -5.46 14.98 41.74
N VAL A 83 -6.29 15.96 42.11
CA VAL A 83 -7.75 15.82 42.23
C VAL A 83 -8.39 16.33 40.95
N THR A 84 -9.05 15.46 40.20
CA THR A 84 -9.99 15.84 39.14
C THR A 84 -11.41 15.85 39.70
N LEU A 85 -12.12 16.96 39.50
CA LEU A 85 -13.53 17.10 39.88
C LEU A 85 -14.39 16.72 38.68
N ASP A 86 -14.68 15.43 38.54
CA ASP A 86 -15.60 14.95 37.51
C ASP A 86 -17.06 15.02 38.00
N ASN A 87 -17.92 15.62 37.17
CA ASN A 87 -19.37 15.79 37.33
C ASN A 87 -19.86 16.84 38.34
N ILE A 88 -20.14 18.05 37.85
CA ILE A 88 -21.15 18.95 38.43
C ILE A 88 -22.39 18.92 37.52
N TYR A 89 -23.43 18.17 37.91
CA TYR A 89 -24.76 18.31 37.29
C TYR A 89 -25.52 19.46 37.94
N GLY A 90 -25.67 20.57 37.22
CA GLY A 90 -26.56 21.67 37.59
C GLY A 90 -27.89 21.57 36.86
N THR A 91 -28.99 21.36 37.58
CA THR A 91 -30.33 21.54 37.01
C THR A 91 -30.68 23.02 36.94
N SER A 92 -30.82 23.52 35.70
CA SER A 92 -31.53 24.74 35.28
C SER A 92 -31.41 26.00 36.16
N GLY A 93 -30.63 26.99 35.71
CA GLY A 93 -30.74 28.36 36.21
C GLY A 93 -29.64 29.30 35.72
N LEU A 94 -30.02 30.23 34.84
CA LEU A 94 -29.22 31.37 34.38
C LEU A 94 -28.48 32.08 35.52
N GLY A 95 -27.15 32.18 35.44
CA GLY A 95 -26.32 32.97 36.34
C GLY A 95 -24.95 33.30 35.75
N GLN A 96 -24.81 34.49 35.17
CA GLN A 96 -23.52 35.06 34.77
C GLN A 96 -22.65 35.32 36.01
N LEU A 97 -21.44 34.74 36.03
CA LEU A 97 -20.38 35.11 36.98
C LEU A 97 -19.62 36.31 36.41
N THR A 98 -19.81 37.50 37.00
CA THR A 98 -18.97 38.67 36.74
C THR A 98 -18.31 39.13 38.05
N GLY A 99 -17.02 39.50 37.98
CA GLY A 99 -16.37 40.30 39.03
C GLY A 99 -15.18 39.68 39.79
N LEU A 100 -14.20 39.07 39.11
CA LEU A 100 -12.90 38.75 39.73
C LEU A 100 -11.76 39.47 39.00
N SER A 101 -11.02 40.30 39.74
CA SER A 101 -9.78 40.93 39.26
C SER A 101 -8.58 40.15 39.83
N TRP A 102 -7.72 39.63 38.95
CA TRP A 102 -6.56 38.82 39.31
C TRP A 102 -5.31 39.69 39.42
N SER A 103 -4.40 39.36 40.34
CA SER A 103 -3.10 40.04 40.44
C SER A 103 -2.12 39.51 39.39
N ALA A 104 -1.14 40.34 39.01
CA ALA A 104 -0.17 40.02 37.94
C ALA A 104 0.68 38.76 38.18
N LEU A 105 0.74 38.26 39.42
CA LEU A 105 1.45 37.03 39.77
C LEU A 105 0.57 35.78 39.59
N GLU A 106 -0.74 35.90 39.77
CA GLU A 106 -1.70 34.82 39.51
C GLU A 106 -1.92 34.62 38.01
N LEU A 107 -1.78 35.70 37.21
CA LEU A 107 -1.81 35.64 35.75
C LEU A 107 -0.58 34.91 35.17
N GLN A 108 0.60 35.06 35.79
CA GLN A 108 1.82 34.37 35.32
C GLN A 108 1.79 32.87 35.61
N SER A 109 1.25 32.45 36.75
CA SER A 109 1.04 31.02 37.03
C SER A 109 -0.04 30.38 36.14
N LEU A 110 -1.02 31.17 35.67
CA LEU A 110 -1.99 30.74 34.67
C LEU A 110 -1.36 30.66 33.26
N LEU A 111 -0.46 31.59 32.92
CA LEU A 111 0.32 31.60 31.67
C LEU A 111 1.31 30.43 31.60
N ASP A 112 1.95 30.09 32.73
CA ASP A 112 2.88 28.97 32.82
C ASP A 112 2.14 27.61 32.84
N ALA A 113 0.87 27.57 33.27
CA ALA A 113 -0.01 26.39 33.12
C ALA A 113 -0.60 26.27 31.70
N ALA A 114 -0.82 27.39 31.00
CA ALA A 114 -1.26 27.42 29.60
C ALA A 114 -0.17 27.03 28.59
N ALA A 115 1.11 27.04 29.00
CA ALA A 115 2.22 26.63 28.14
C ALA A 115 2.35 25.10 27.95
N GLU A 116 1.61 24.29 28.73
CA GLU A 116 1.68 22.82 28.63
C GLU A 116 0.30 22.11 28.61
N GLY A 117 -0.69 22.70 27.92
CA GLY A 117 -1.71 21.88 27.25
C GLY A 117 -3.18 22.02 27.66
N GLU A 118 -3.71 23.23 27.84
CA GLU A 118 -5.15 23.49 27.68
C GLU A 118 -5.39 24.79 26.91
N TRP A 119 -6.10 24.72 25.78
CA TRP A 119 -6.36 25.88 24.92
C TRP A 119 -7.70 26.53 25.23
N TRP A 120 -7.63 27.84 25.46
CA TRP A 120 -8.73 28.78 25.24
C TRP A 120 -8.41 29.55 23.96
N VAL A 121 -9.31 29.57 22.97
CA VAL A 121 -9.13 30.38 21.76
C VAL A 121 -9.40 31.85 22.11
N PHE A 122 -8.37 32.69 22.02
CA PHE A 122 -8.50 34.15 22.15
C PHE A 122 -8.49 34.78 20.75
N SER A 123 -9.59 35.39 20.32
CA SER A 123 -9.58 36.40 19.24
C SER A 123 -9.73 37.79 19.84
N ASP A 124 -8.85 38.71 19.45
CA ASP A 124 -8.89 40.16 19.74
C ASP A 124 -9.13 40.60 21.21
N GLY A 125 -8.74 39.77 22.19
CA GLY A 125 -8.68 40.17 23.60
C GLY A 125 -10.04 40.34 24.30
N ILE A 126 -11.09 39.66 23.84
CA ILE A 126 -12.39 39.57 24.53
C ILE A 126 -12.68 38.12 24.91
N LEU A 127 -12.98 37.88 26.19
CA LEU A 127 -13.52 36.61 26.70
C LEU A 127 -14.98 36.50 26.25
N ASP A 128 -15.24 35.77 25.16
CA ASP A 128 -16.61 35.54 24.69
C ASP A 128 -17.25 34.41 25.51
N LEU A 129 -18.19 34.78 26.39
CA LEU A 129 -18.81 33.91 27.39
C LEU A 129 -20.13 33.30 26.88
N VAL A 130 -20.15 32.89 25.60
CA VAL A 130 -21.30 32.24 24.96
C VAL A 130 -20.78 31.10 24.09
N ASP A 131 -20.36 30.01 24.72
CA ASP A 131 -19.98 28.82 23.97
C ASP A 131 -20.11 27.55 24.81
N THR A 132 -21.05 26.68 24.42
CA THR A 132 -21.31 25.41 25.10
C THR A 132 -20.24 24.40 24.67
N VAL A 133 -19.14 24.27 25.43
CA VAL A 133 -18.09 23.27 25.16
C VAL A 133 -18.54 21.89 25.63
N HIS A 134 -18.56 20.90 24.72
CA HIS A 134 -18.80 19.49 25.05
C HIS A 134 -17.51 18.69 24.83
N THR A 135 -17.10 17.88 25.82
CA THR A 135 -15.90 17.03 25.78
C THR A 135 -16.29 15.57 26.05
N LYS A 136 -15.85 14.62 25.22
CA LYS A 136 -16.14 13.19 25.42
C LYS A 136 -14.92 12.32 25.07
N THR A 137 -14.70 11.22 25.81
CA THR A 137 -13.38 10.58 25.90
C THR A 137 -13.33 9.10 25.49
N THR A 138 -13.82 8.70 24.30
CA THR A 138 -13.46 7.50 23.47
C THR A 138 -14.66 6.72 22.87
N GLY A 139 -14.51 6.21 21.63
CA GLY A 139 -15.38 5.19 20.99
C GLY A 139 -15.94 5.54 19.60
N TRP A 140 -16.42 4.54 18.84
CA TRP A 140 -17.23 4.72 17.62
C TRP A 140 -18.61 5.28 18.03
N GLU A 141 -18.86 6.58 17.91
CA GLU A 141 -20.16 7.16 18.27
C GLU A 141 -20.66 8.16 17.22
N TYR A 142 -21.91 7.96 16.80
CA TYR A 142 -22.63 8.90 15.94
C TYR A 142 -22.94 10.17 16.72
N PHE A 143 -22.46 11.29 16.20
CA PHE A 143 -22.77 12.62 16.71
C PHE A 143 -23.67 13.33 15.69
N SER A 144 -24.72 14.00 16.14
CA SER A 144 -25.57 14.82 15.27
C SER A 144 -25.69 16.21 15.84
N LEU A 145 -25.39 17.23 15.03
CA LEU A 145 -25.53 18.63 15.44
C LEU A 145 -26.97 19.00 15.74
N ALA A 146 -27.94 18.28 15.18
CA ALA A 146 -29.35 18.45 15.47
C ALA A 146 -29.68 18.23 16.96
N ASP A 147 -28.89 17.41 17.66
CA ASP A 147 -29.10 17.12 19.07
C ASP A 147 -28.63 18.27 19.98
N TYR A 148 -27.87 19.24 19.45
CA TYR A 148 -27.20 20.30 20.22
C TYR A 148 -27.38 21.69 19.58
N PRO A 149 -28.61 22.22 19.52
CA PRO A 149 -28.93 23.39 18.69
C PRO A 149 -28.30 24.72 19.14
N ASP A 150 -27.84 24.84 20.38
CA ASP A 150 -27.27 26.06 20.95
C ASP A 150 -25.73 26.03 21.05
N ALA A 151 -25.08 24.99 20.54
CA ALA A 151 -23.64 24.83 20.63
C ALA A 151 -22.92 25.51 19.46
N THR A 152 -21.81 26.15 19.78
CA THR A 152 -21.00 26.95 18.85
C THR A 152 -19.54 26.43 18.80
N LYS A 153 -19.15 25.54 19.74
CA LYS A 153 -17.86 24.84 19.78
C LYS A 153 -17.98 23.39 20.29
N PHE A 154 -17.31 22.45 19.63
CA PHE A 154 -17.18 21.04 20.03
C PHE A 154 -15.71 20.60 20.06
N VAL A 155 -15.34 19.80 21.07
CA VAL A 155 -13.99 19.26 21.21
C VAL A 155 -14.09 17.76 21.52
N LEU A 156 -13.57 16.94 20.61
CA LEU A 156 -13.49 15.50 20.75
C LEU A 156 -12.25 15.12 21.58
N GLY A 157 -12.30 13.94 22.23
CA GLY A 157 -11.34 13.52 23.24
C GLY A 157 -10.00 13.05 22.69
N ARG A 158 -9.26 12.25 23.46
CA ARG A 158 -8.02 11.59 22.98
C ARG A 158 -8.35 10.25 22.30
N GLY A 159 -7.76 10.00 21.14
CA GLY A 159 -7.84 8.76 20.36
C GLY A 159 -8.58 8.94 19.04
N ASP A 160 -8.43 7.98 18.11
CA ASP A 160 -9.07 8.00 16.79
C ASP A 160 -10.60 8.15 16.91
N THR A 161 -11.14 9.29 16.50
CA THR A 161 -12.54 9.65 16.67
C THR A 161 -13.23 9.86 15.32
N TYR A 162 -14.36 9.19 15.12
CA TYR A 162 -15.27 9.45 13.99
C TYR A 162 -16.33 10.47 14.40
N CYS A 163 -16.29 11.64 13.78
CA CYS A 163 -17.29 12.70 13.95
C CYS A 163 -18.24 12.71 12.75
N TYR A 164 -19.51 12.40 13.01
CA TYR A 164 -20.57 12.64 12.02
C TYR A 164 -21.12 14.05 12.20
N VAL A 165 -21.31 14.74 11.09
CA VAL A 165 -21.92 16.06 11.06
C VAL A 165 -23.15 16.00 10.16
N SER A 166 -24.33 16.14 10.76
CA SER A 166 -25.61 16.17 10.06
C SER A 166 -26.26 17.55 10.22
N PHE A 167 -26.58 18.21 9.10
CA PHE A 167 -27.28 19.49 9.06
C PHE A 167 -28.79 19.31 8.86
N ALA A 168 -29.43 18.62 9.81
CA ALA A 168 -30.88 18.62 9.89
C ALA A 168 -31.37 20.01 10.37
N ASN A 169 -31.67 20.91 9.42
CA ASN A 169 -32.22 22.27 9.57
C ASN A 169 -31.19 23.42 9.48
N GLU A 170 -30.76 23.74 8.27
CA GLU A 170 -29.86 24.87 7.95
C GLU A 170 -30.36 26.26 8.38
N GLU A 171 -31.61 26.43 8.82
CA GLU A 171 -32.16 27.76 9.13
C GLU A 171 -31.77 28.33 10.51
N ALA A 172 -31.12 27.56 11.41
CA ALA A 172 -30.98 27.97 12.82
C ALA A 172 -29.56 28.09 13.40
N HIS A 173 -28.51 27.60 12.72
CA HIS A 173 -27.16 27.55 13.32
C HIS A 173 -26.20 28.55 12.66
N GLY A 174 -25.50 29.35 13.48
CA GLY A 174 -24.38 30.18 13.02
C GLY A 174 -23.12 29.34 12.77
N SER A 175 -21.99 30.01 12.49
CA SER A 175 -20.67 29.36 12.42
C SER A 175 -20.39 28.54 13.68
N MET A 176 -19.76 27.38 13.52
CA MET A 176 -19.39 26.48 14.61
C MET A 176 -17.93 26.02 14.45
N THR A 177 -17.23 25.75 15.55
CA THR A 177 -15.89 25.14 15.53
C THR A 177 -15.90 23.71 16.07
N ILE A 178 -15.33 22.74 15.34
CA ILE A 178 -15.16 21.34 15.77
C ILE A 178 -13.66 21.04 15.93
N ASN A 179 -13.24 20.26 16.91
CA ASN A 179 -11.84 19.83 17.04
C ASN A 179 -11.79 18.31 17.26
N GLY A 180 -11.10 17.56 16.38
CA GLY A 180 -10.95 16.11 16.46
C GLY A 180 -10.11 15.62 17.64
N GLY A 181 -9.20 16.45 18.13
CA GLY A 181 -8.37 16.14 19.29
C GLY A 181 -6.97 15.66 18.88
N LEU A 182 -6.50 14.57 19.47
CA LEU A 182 -5.23 13.92 19.14
C LEU A 182 -5.54 12.49 18.69
N GLY A 183 -5.07 12.09 17.52
CA GLY A 183 -5.34 10.78 16.92
C GLY A 183 -5.48 10.93 15.41
N ASN A 184 -5.96 9.87 14.75
CA ASN A 184 -6.49 9.96 13.39
C ASN A 184 -8.00 10.15 13.48
N ASP A 185 -8.47 11.37 13.21
CA ASP A 185 -9.85 11.76 13.38
C ASP A 185 -10.55 11.93 12.02
N THR A 186 -11.77 11.40 11.91
CA THR A 186 -12.59 11.44 10.69
C THR A 186 -13.74 12.42 10.84
N LEU A 187 -13.91 13.32 9.86
CA LEU A 187 -15.09 14.18 9.71
C LEU A 187 -15.97 13.64 8.58
N ALA A 188 -17.17 13.17 8.89
CA ALA A 188 -18.08 12.58 7.90
C ALA A 188 -19.41 13.36 7.80
N PHE A 189 -19.76 13.77 6.58
CA PHE A 189 -21.02 14.44 6.28
C PHE A 189 -22.06 13.41 5.82
N LEU A 190 -22.81 12.83 6.77
CA LEU A 190 -23.74 11.76 6.45
C LEU A 190 -25.06 12.29 5.90
N ASP A 191 -25.38 11.93 4.64
CA ASP A 191 -26.75 11.94 4.16
C ASP A 191 -27.55 10.86 4.91
N LEU A 192 -28.38 11.30 5.86
CA LEU A 192 -29.35 10.40 6.47
C LEU A 192 -30.36 9.96 5.39
N PRO A 193 -30.70 8.66 5.31
CA PRO A 193 -31.57 8.15 4.27
C PRO A 193 -32.90 8.90 4.24
N THR A 194 -33.25 9.32 3.03
CA THR A 194 -34.36 10.21 2.69
C THR A 194 -35.72 9.79 3.27
N ASP A 195 -36.28 10.64 4.14
CA ASP A 195 -37.72 10.96 4.20
C ASP A 195 -38.11 12.05 5.23
N GLU A 196 -37.23 12.50 6.14
CA GLU A 196 -37.57 13.58 7.11
C GLU A 196 -36.58 14.76 7.21
N PHE A 197 -35.38 14.67 6.65
CA PHE A 197 -34.38 15.74 6.67
C PHE A 197 -33.80 15.87 5.25
N GLY A 198 -33.84 17.07 4.68
CA GLY A 198 -33.58 17.30 3.25
C GLY A 198 -32.21 16.79 2.78
N VAL A 199 -32.12 16.52 1.46
CA VAL A 199 -30.86 16.20 0.77
C VAL A 199 -29.84 17.27 1.11
N LEU A 200 -28.69 16.89 1.67
CA LEU A 200 -27.60 17.82 1.90
C LEU A 200 -27.11 18.32 0.52
N GLY A 201 -26.93 19.64 0.37
CA GLY A 201 -26.38 20.20 -0.87
C GLY A 201 -24.85 20.17 -0.87
N SER A 202 -24.23 20.52 -2.00
CA SER A 202 -22.78 20.65 -2.14
C SER A 202 -22.10 21.47 -1.03
N PHE A 203 -20.94 21.03 -0.56
CA PHE A 203 -20.05 21.69 0.38
C PHE A 203 -18.69 22.00 -0.23
N THR A 204 -18.06 23.06 0.27
CA THR A 204 -16.60 23.26 0.10
C THR A 204 -15.92 23.01 1.42
N ILE A 205 -15.04 22.02 1.48
CA ILE A 205 -14.27 21.63 2.65
C ILE A 205 -12.80 21.94 2.39
N ASN A 206 -12.18 22.63 3.33
CA ASN A 206 -10.80 23.10 3.24
C ASN A 206 -10.05 22.75 4.53
N LEU A 207 -9.27 21.67 4.47
CA LEU A 207 -8.43 21.16 5.56
C LEU A 207 -7.30 22.13 5.90
N GLU A 208 -6.73 22.83 4.92
CA GLU A 208 -5.69 23.85 5.12
C GLU A 208 -6.19 25.02 5.98
N GLU A 209 -7.40 25.53 5.70
CA GLU A 209 -8.01 26.61 6.47
C GLU A 209 -8.74 26.10 7.73
N GLY A 210 -8.92 24.79 7.84
CA GLY A 210 -9.77 24.17 8.84
C GLY A 210 -11.20 24.69 8.76
N THR A 211 -11.79 24.71 7.55
CA THR A 211 -13.14 25.24 7.33
C THR A 211 -13.98 24.37 6.41
N PHE A 212 -15.31 24.38 6.60
CA PHE A 212 -16.24 23.95 5.56
C PHE A 212 -17.34 25.00 5.38
N GLN A 213 -17.79 25.20 4.14
CA GLN A 213 -18.81 26.17 3.78
C GLN A 213 -20.07 25.46 3.27
N THR A 214 -21.21 25.79 3.84
CA THR A 214 -22.53 25.32 3.38
C THR A 214 -23.03 26.13 2.19
N LEU A 215 -24.03 25.62 1.45
CA LEU A 215 -24.61 26.28 0.27
C LEU A 215 -25.16 27.70 0.56
N ASN A 216 -25.55 27.97 1.80
CA ASN A 216 -26.05 29.29 2.24
C ASN A 216 -24.90 30.29 2.54
N GLY A 217 -23.65 29.89 2.34
CA GLY A 217 -22.45 30.72 2.54
C GLY A 217 -21.98 30.79 3.99
N ILE A 218 -22.51 29.95 4.89
CA ILE A 218 -22.06 29.88 6.28
C ILE A 218 -20.77 29.06 6.32
N THR A 219 -19.70 29.69 6.80
CA THR A 219 -18.42 29.01 7.08
C THR A 219 -18.43 28.48 8.50
N HIS A 220 -18.12 27.20 8.64
CA HIS A 220 -17.82 26.53 9.89
C HIS A 220 -16.33 26.22 9.92
N HIS A 221 -15.80 25.98 11.12
CA HIS A 221 -14.39 25.69 11.35
C HIS A 221 -14.22 24.28 11.91
N PHE A 222 -13.14 23.60 11.54
CA PHE A 222 -12.69 22.39 12.19
C PHE A 222 -11.17 22.42 12.41
N LEU A 223 -10.68 21.58 13.31
CA LEU A 223 -9.27 21.47 13.69
C LEU A 223 -8.95 19.99 13.93
N ASN A 224 -7.74 19.56 13.56
CA ASN A 224 -7.23 18.20 13.82
C ASN A 224 -8.15 17.10 13.27
N PHE A 225 -8.38 17.09 11.96
CA PHE A 225 -9.04 15.99 11.24
C PHE A 225 -8.18 15.64 10.03
N GLU A 226 -7.86 14.36 9.89
CA GLU A 226 -6.99 13.81 8.84
C GLU A 226 -7.81 13.13 7.73
N THR A 227 -9.02 12.69 8.06
CA THR A 227 -9.93 12.00 7.15
C THR A 227 -11.21 12.79 6.98
N VAL A 228 -11.67 12.98 5.74
CA VAL A 228 -12.97 13.59 5.47
C VAL A 228 -13.78 12.80 4.45
N ASN A 229 -15.04 12.56 4.80
CA ASN A 229 -16.00 11.90 3.92
C ASN A 229 -17.11 12.90 3.53
N ALA A 230 -17.27 13.11 2.23
CA ALA A 230 -18.21 13.99 1.57
C ALA A 230 -19.67 13.54 1.66
N THR A 231 -20.54 14.23 0.92
CA THR A 231 -21.96 13.93 0.78
C THR A 231 -22.25 13.16 -0.50
N GLN A 232 -23.52 13.06 -0.92
CA GLN A 232 -23.89 12.49 -2.22
C GLN A 232 -24.09 13.56 -3.31
N ALA A 233 -23.61 14.78 -3.09
CA ALA A 233 -23.73 15.91 -3.99
C ALA A 233 -22.34 16.40 -4.42
N ASP A 234 -22.27 17.15 -5.53
CA ASP A 234 -21.04 17.72 -6.08
C ASP A 234 -20.26 18.57 -5.03
N ASP A 235 -19.26 17.99 -4.39
CA ASP A 235 -18.50 18.59 -3.30
C ASP A 235 -17.13 19.08 -3.78
N THR A 236 -16.49 19.96 -3.00
CA THR A 236 -15.12 20.40 -3.24
C THR A 236 -14.28 20.22 -1.99
N PHE A 237 -13.18 19.48 -2.10
CA PHE A 237 -12.23 19.19 -1.04
C PHE A 237 -10.88 19.80 -1.33
N ILE A 238 -10.30 20.45 -0.33
CA ILE A 238 -8.97 21.02 -0.37
C ILE A 238 -8.18 20.47 0.82
N GLY A 239 -7.12 19.75 0.52
CA GLY A 239 -6.18 19.12 1.43
C GLY A 239 -5.35 20.13 2.22
N SER A 240 -4.81 19.68 3.33
CA SER A 240 -3.81 20.38 4.12
C SER A 240 -2.44 20.19 3.49
N LYS A 241 -1.64 21.25 3.45
CA LYS A 241 -0.26 21.18 2.94
C LYS A 241 0.73 20.55 3.89
N ASP A 242 0.37 20.42 5.16
CA ASP A 242 1.25 20.04 6.25
C ASP A 242 0.93 18.63 6.82
N ALA A 243 -0.06 17.92 6.26
CA ALA A 243 -0.45 16.58 6.70
C ALA A 243 -0.96 15.74 5.51
N GLU A 244 -0.72 14.42 5.56
CA GLU A 244 -1.35 13.44 4.66
C GLU A 244 -2.87 13.45 4.86
N ASN A 245 -3.64 13.39 3.79
CA ASN A 245 -5.08 13.53 3.78
C ASN A 245 -5.75 12.29 3.20
N TYR A 246 -6.89 11.93 3.78
CA TYR A 246 -7.72 10.83 3.30
C TYR A 246 -9.10 11.38 2.92
N MET A 247 -9.39 11.50 1.63
CA MET A 247 -10.54 12.25 1.09
C MET A 247 -11.46 11.34 0.27
N HIS A 248 -12.75 11.32 0.62
CA HIS A 248 -13.77 10.49 -0.03
C HIS A 248 -14.94 11.35 -0.52
N GLY A 249 -15.14 11.46 -1.84
CA GLY A 249 -16.25 12.20 -2.48
C GLY A 249 -17.59 11.44 -2.48
N TYR A 250 -17.56 10.11 -2.41
CA TYR A 250 -18.74 9.22 -2.48
C TYR A 250 -19.55 9.30 -3.77
N SER A 251 -20.36 10.33 -3.98
CA SER A 251 -21.26 10.45 -5.12
C SER A 251 -21.46 11.91 -5.46
N GLY A 252 -21.66 12.21 -6.75
CA GLY A 252 -21.68 13.58 -7.24
C GLY A 252 -20.49 13.81 -8.17
N ASP A 253 -20.48 14.94 -8.86
CA ASP A 253 -19.30 15.35 -9.64
C ASP A 253 -18.36 16.13 -8.70
N ASP A 254 -17.45 15.45 -8.01
CA ASP A 254 -16.64 16.00 -6.94
C ASP A 254 -15.33 16.63 -7.43
N THR A 255 -14.80 17.59 -6.68
CA THR A 255 -13.45 18.14 -6.90
C THR A 255 -12.58 17.91 -5.67
N LEU A 256 -11.56 17.05 -5.78
CA LEU A 256 -10.62 16.76 -4.70
C LEU A 256 -9.25 17.36 -5.04
N ILE A 257 -8.69 18.15 -4.13
CA ILE A 257 -7.38 18.78 -4.28
C ILE A 257 -6.54 18.38 -3.07
N GLY A 258 -5.45 17.65 -3.25
CA GLY A 258 -4.54 17.28 -2.17
C GLY A 258 -3.51 18.38 -1.83
N GLY A 259 -2.52 17.99 -1.04
CA GLY A 259 -1.53 18.81 -0.36
C GLY A 259 -0.14 18.71 -0.96
N ASN A 260 0.89 18.71 -0.08
CA ASN A 260 2.29 18.53 -0.48
C ASN A 260 2.91 17.22 0.05
N LEU A 261 2.08 16.35 0.61
CA LEU A 261 2.47 15.06 1.19
C LEU A 261 1.61 13.98 0.55
N SER A 262 2.03 12.72 0.71
CA SER A 262 1.31 11.55 0.21
C SER A 262 -0.13 11.46 0.74
N ASP A 263 -1.07 11.77 -0.13
CA ASP A 263 -2.50 11.76 0.13
C ASP A 263 -3.17 10.51 -0.42
N THR A 264 -4.40 10.26 0.04
CA THR A 264 -5.28 9.21 -0.48
C THR A 264 -6.62 9.83 -0.86
N LEU A 265 -7.01 9.68 -2.12
CA LEU A 265 -8.15 10.35 -2.71
C LEU A 265 -9.08 9.33 -3.38
N GLU A 266 -10.38 9.40 -3.12
CA GLU A 266 -11.42 8.61 -3.79
C GLU A 266 -12.54 9.55 -4.20
N GLY A 267 -12.74 9.74 -5.52
CA GLY A 267 -13.84 10.56 -6.05
C GLY A 267 -15.21 9.92 -5.77
N GLY A 268 -15.34 8.64 -6.14
CA GLY A 268 -16.58 7.89 -5.93
C GLY A 268 -17.39 7.80 -7.24
N TYR A 269 -18.71 7.94 -7.15
CA TYR A 269 -19.62 7.89 -8.29
C TYR A 269 -19.86 9.28 -8.88
N GLY A 270 -19.50 9.51 -10.13
CA GLY A 270 -19.76 10.75 -10.84
C GLY A 270 -18.58 11.12 -11.70
N ASN A 271 -18.58 12.32 -12.27
CA ASN A 271 -17.47 12.83 -13.07
C ASN A 271 -16.57 13.66 -12.16
N ASP A 272 -15.56 13.03 -11.58
CA ASP A 272 -14.74 13.66 -10.55
C ASP A 272 -13.53 14.38 -11.14
N SER A 273 -13.05 15.41 -10.45
CA SER A 273 -11.83 16.15 -10.76
C SER A 273 -10.87 16.04 -9.59
N ILE A 274 -9.84 15.21 -9.73
CA ILE A 274 -8.88 14.88 -8.69
C ILE A 274 -7.52 15.49 -9.05
N PHE A 275 -6.96 16.28 -8.14
CA PHE A 275 -5.63 16.90 -8.23
C PHE A 275 -4.86 16.52 -6.97
N ALA A 276 -4.03 15.47 -7.02
CA ALA A 276 -3.43 14.91 -5.81
C ALA A 276 -2.32 15.81 -5.21
N GLY A 277 -1.52 16.47 -6.06
CA GLY A 277 -0.70 17.60 -5.66
C GLY A 277 0.78 17.27 -5.69
N ALA A 278 1.45 17.25 -4.54
CA ALA A 278 2.83 16.78 -4.46
C ALA A 278 2.93 15.72 -3.38
N GLY A 279 3.84 14.76 -3.53
CA GLY A 279 3.88 13.57 -2.69
C GLY A 279 3.69 12.33 -3.56
N ASP A 280 3.88 11.15 -2.98
CA ASP A 280 3.56 9.90 -3.67
C ASP A 280 2.12 9.55 -3.29
N ASP A 281 1.14 9.88 -4.13
CA ASP A 281 -0.28 9.84 -3.81
C ASP A 281 -0.96 8.54 -4.26
N ILE A 282 -2.07 8.18 -3.60
CA ILE A 282 -2.93 7.05 -3.99
C ILE A 282 -4.32 7.56 -4.35
N ILE A 283 -4.77 7.22 -5.55
CA ILE A 283 -6.08 7.62 -6.08
C ILE A 283 -6.89 6.36 -6.32
N TYR A 284 -7.93 6.14 -5.52
CA TYR A 284 -8.87 5.05 -5.73
C TYR A 284 -9.93 5.44 -6.77
N GLY A 285 -9.97 4.68 -7.85
CA GLY A 285 -11.04 4.77 -8.83
C GLY A 285 -12.21 3.88 -8.43
N THR A 286 -13.39 4.20 -8.96
CA THR A 286 -14.54 3.29 -8.92
C THR A 286 -14.93 2.90 -10.34
N LEU A 287 -15.35 1.66 -10.55
CA LEU A 287 -15.92 1.25 -11.83
C LEU A 287 -17.44 1.36 -11.76
N ASP A 288 -18.01 2.21 -12.60
CA ASP A 288 -19.46 2.38 -12.69
C ASP A 288 -20.13 1.07 -13.16
N THR A 289 -20.58 0.26 -12.20
CA THR A 289 -21.27 -1.01 -12.44
C THR A 289 -22.60 -0.88 -13.19
N ASN A 290 -23.10 0.34 -13.42
CA ASN A 290 -24.33 0.62 -14.14
C ASN A 290 -24.07 1.07 -15.58
N LEU A 291 -24.31 0.16 -16.52
CA LEU A 291 -24.30 0.32 -18.00
C LEU A 291 -25.18 1.48 -18.57
N TYR A 292 -25.80 2.32 -17.73
CA TYR A 292 -26.77 3.35 -18.11
C TYR A 292 -26.34 4.79 -17.81
N THR A 293 -25.28 5.00 -17.03
CA THR A 293 -24.68 6.33 -16.77
C THR A 293 -23.17 6.17 -16.74
N ALA A 294 -22.53 6.33 -17.90
CA ALA A 294 -21.09 6.41 -17.96
C ALA A 294 -20.64 7.72 -17.30
N HIS A 295 -19.74 7.64 -16.31
CA HIS A 295 -19.04 8.81 -15.78
C HIS A 295 -17.59 8.86 -16.24
N SER A 296 -16.93 9.98 -16.07
CA SER A 296 -15.64 10.29 -16.68
C SER A 296 -14.86 11.22 -15.78
N ASP A 297 -13.78 10.70 -15.20
CA ASP A 297 -12.97 11.42 -14.24
C ASP A 297 -11.80 12.13 -14.91
N THR A 298 -11.35 13.22 -14.28
CA THR A 298 -10.10 13.90 -14.59
C THR A 298 -9.19 13.74 -13.39
N ILE A 299 -8.04 13.10 -13.60
CA ILE A 299 -7.10 12.70 -12.56
C ILE A 299 -5.73 13.26 -12.91
N ASP A 300 -5.18 14.03 -11.98
CA ASP A 300 -3.86 14.64 -12.04
C ASP A 300 -3.11 14.25 -10.76
N GLY A 301 -2.08 13.40 -10.86
CA GLY A 301 -1.30 12.97 -9.69
C GLY A 301 -0.39 14.12 -9.21
N GLY A 302 0.43 14.63 -10.12
CA GLY A 302 1.20 15.85 -9.91
C GLY A 302 2.69 15.58 -9.66
N ASP A 303 3.27 16.21 -8.63
CA ASP A 303 4.70 16.07 -8.33
C ASP A 303 4.94 14.84 -7.43
N GLY A 304 5.39 13.72 -7.98
CA GLY A 304 5.72 12.55 -7.17
C GLY A 304 5.78 11.26 -7.96
N ILE A 305 5.51 10.14 -7.28
CA ILE A 305 5.17 8.87 -7.92
C ILE A 305 3.76 8.50 -7.48
N ASP A 306 2.81 8.69 -8.38
CA ASP A 306 1.39 8.59 -8.05
C ASP A 306 0.78 7.28 -8.54
N THR A 307 -0.17 6.75 -7.77
CA THR A 307 -0.78 5.44 -8.03
C THR A 307 -2.29 5.55 -8.19
N PHE A 308 -2.80 5.16 -9.35
CA PHE A 308 -4.22 4.91 -9.54
C PHE A 308 -4.55 3.45 -9.22
N SER A 309 -5.57 3.20 -8.40
CA SER A 309 -5.89 1.86 -7.91
C SER A 309 -7.37 1.51 -8.09
N LEU A 310 -7.61 0.37 -8.72
CA LEU A 310 -8.89 -0.31 -8.88
C LEU A 310 -8.94 -1.64 -8.12
N GLN A 311 -8.06 -1.84 -7.13
CA GLN A 311 -7.87 -3.12 -6.43
C GLN A 311 -9.13 -3.68 -5.72
N TYR A 312 -10.16 -2.86 -5.54
CA TYR A 312 -11.43 -3.23 -4.92
C TYR A 312 -12.54 -3.51 -5.95
N GLU A 313 -12.25 -3.32 -7.23
CA GLU A 313 -13.17 -3.49 -8.35
C GLU A 313 -13.03 -4.87 -9.00
N TRP A 314 -14.11 -5.36 -9.61
CA TRP A 314 -14.22 -6.75 -10.10
C TRP A 314 -14.52 -6.86 -11.60
N LEU A 315 -14.48 -5.75 -12.31
CA LEU A 315 -14.89 -5.66 -13.71
C LEU A 315 -13.71 -5.15 -14.52
N ASP A 316 -13.67 -5.58 -15.76
CA ASP A 316 -12.74 -5.13 -16.79
C ASP A 316 -12.61 -3.59 -16.79
N SER A 317 -11.37 -3.13 -16.89
CA SER A 317 -10.99 -1.73 -16.95
C SER A 317 -10.10 -1.44 -18.16
N LEU A 318 -10.06 -0.16 -18.54
CA LEU A 318 -9.23 0.32 -19.65
C LEU A 318 -8.58 1.63 -19.21
N ILE A 319 -7.28 1.58 -18.96
CA ILE A 319 -6.49 2.71 -18.47
C ILE A 319 -5.39 3.00 -19.50
N ASP A 320 -5.20 4.27 -19.83
CA ASP A 320 -4.20 4.69 -20.79
C ASP A 320 -3.60 6.04 -20.37
N LEU A 321 -2.34 5.99 -19.97
CA LEU A 321 -1.58 7.11 -19.45
C LEU A 321 -0.90 7.95 -20.56
N THR A 322 -1.03 7.56 -21.85
CA THR A 322 -0.34 8.22 -22.98
C THR A 322 -1.00 9.50 -23.49
N ASN A 323 -2.13 9.92 -22.91
CA ASN A 323 -3.06 10.95 -23.41
C ASN A 323 -4.00 10.51 -24.56
N SER A 324 -4.11 9.21 -24.87
CA SER A 324 -4.93 8.74 -26.01
C SER A 324 -6.42 8.52 -25.69
N GLN A 325 -6.84 8.71 -24.43
CA GLN A 325 -8.22 8.84 -23.97
C GLN A 325 -9.17 7.75 -24.50
N PRO A 326 -8.86 6.47 -24.27
CA PRO A 326 -9.71 5.40 -24.75
C PRO A 326 -11.04 5.39 -23.97
N THR A 327 -12.13 5.12 -24.69
CA THR A 327 -13.46 5.03 -24.09
C THR A 327 -13.78 3.59 -23.73
N HIS A 328 -14.15 3.30 -22.48
CA HIS A 328 -14.63 1.98 -22.04
C HIS A 328 -16.05 2.09 -21.49
N ASN A 329 -16.98 1.24 -21.95
CA ASN A 329 -18.41 1.28 -21.60
C ASN A 329 -19.11 2.66 -21.70
N GLY A 330 -18.53 3.60 -22.45
CA GLY A 330 -19.04 4.96 -22.63
C GLY A 330 -18.38 6.01 -21.74
N SER A 331 -17.53 5.59 -20.79
CA SER A 331 -16.72 6.40 -19.89
C SER A 331 -15.37 6.74 -20.53
N THR A 332 -14.78 7.90 -20.20
CA THR A 332 -13.44 8.32 -20.65
C THR A 332 -12.73 9.01 -19.50
N HIS A 333 -11.79 8.32 -18.86
CA HIS A 333 -11.00 8.89 -17.78
C HIS A 333 -9.75 9.56 -18.34
N HIS A 334 -9.47 10.77 -17.85
CA HIS A 334 -8.34 11.59 -18.26
C HIS A 334 -7.25 11.55 -17.19
N PHE A 335 -6.10 10.94 -17.49
CA PHE A 335 -4.95 10.89 -16.58
C PHE A 335 -3.87 11.90 -16.99
N THR A 336 -3.22 12.51 -16.01
CA THR A 336 -2.02 13.34 -16.14
C THR A 336 -1.14 13.09 -14.92
N ASP A 337 0.18 13.03 -15.12
CA ASP A 337 1.16 12.86 -14.05
C ASP A 337 0.79 11.72 -13.06
N VAL A 338 0.43 10.55 -13.61
CA VAL A 338 0.21 9.30 -12.87
C VAL A 338 1.15 8.25 -13.44
N GLU A 339 1.93 7.59 -12.58
CA GLU A 339 2.95 6.63 -12.99
C GLU A 339 2.53 5.18 -12.73
N ASN A 340 1.76 4.92 -11.69
CA ASN A 340 1.46 3.55 -11.28
C ASN A 340 -0.02 3.23 -11.41
N VAL A 341 -0.30 1.97 -11.75
CA VAL A 341 -1.65 1.44 -11.83
C VAL A 341 -1.71 0.10 -11.09
N ILE A 342 -2.72 -0.04 -10.23
CA ILE A 342 -3.17 -1.33 -9.73
C ILE A 342 -4.54 -1.55 -10.35
N ALA A 343 -4.66 -2.54 -11.22
CA ALA A 343 -5.87 -2.85 -11.94
C ALA A 343 -6.90 -3.56 -11.04
N SER A 344 -7.97 -4.03 -11.65
CA SER A 344 -9.11 -4.65 -10.99
C SER A 344 -8.94 -6.17 -10.89
N TRP A 345 -10.00 -6.91 -10.58
CA TRP A 345 -10.02 -8.39 -10.67
C TRP A 345 -10.69 -8.89 -11.96
N GLY A 346 -10.82 -8.04 -12.99
CA GLY A 346 -11.39 -8.37 -14.29
C GLY A 346 -10.33 -8.38 -15.39
N ASP A 347 -10.75 -8.61 -16.64
CA ASP A 347 -9.81 -8.64 -17.77
C ASP A 347 -9.45 -7.19 -18.17
N ASP A 348 -8.30 -6.71 -17.75
CA ASP A 348 -7.91 -5.32 -17.83
C ASP A 348 -7.05 -4.99 -19.06
N THR A 349 -7.08 -3.74 -19.50
CA THR A 349 -6.18 -3.23 -20.54
C THR A 349 -5.53 -1.96 -20.06
N ILE A 350 -4.23 -2.02 -19.77
CA ILE A 350 -3.47 -0.93 -19.19
C ILE A 350 -2.33 -0.53 -20.14
N ILE A 351 -2.29 0.75 -20.48
CA ILE A 351 -1.24 1.35 -21.29
C ILE A 351 -0.52 2.39 -20.42
N GLY A 352 0.76 2.15 -20.17
CA GLY A 352 1.68 3.06 -19.49
C GLY A 352 1.94 4.32 -20.30
N SER A 353 2.89 5.10 -19.81
CA SER A 353 3.24 6.44 -20.29
C SER A 353 4.66 6.43 -20.90
N ASP A 354 5.26 7.60 -21.06
CA ASP A 354 6.65 7.73 -21.52
C ASP A 354 7.66 7.81 -20.34
N VAL A 355 7.22 7.54 -19.10
CA VAL A 355 8.06 7.49 -17.90
C VAL A 355 7.99 6.09 -17.28
N ALA A 356 8.92 5.77 -16.39
CA ALA A 356 8.92 4.49 -15.68
C ALA A 356 7.61 4.29 -14.91
N ASN A 357 6.84 3.28 -15.31
CA ASN A 357 5.56 2.91 -14.74
C ASN A 357 5.67 1.63 -13.90
N LYS A 358 4.85 1.52 -12.84
CA LYS A 358 4.56 0.24 -12.19
C LYS A 358 3.11 -0.13 -12.42
N ILE A 359 2.86 -1.22 -13.13
CA ILE A 359 1.53 -1.70 -13.48
C ILE A 359 1.32 -3.10 -12.90
N GLU A 360 0.21 -3.30 -12.19
CA GLU A 360 -0.19 -4.58 -11.58
C GLU A 360 -1.59 -4.97 -12.10
N GLY A 361 -1.70 -6.05 -12.87
CA GLY A 361 -2.95 -6.57 -13.44
C GLY A 361 -3.87 -7.20 -12.38
N SER A 362 -3.26 -7.77 -11.33
CA SER A 362 -3.95 -8.44 -10.21
C SER A 362 -4.58 -9.77 -10.60
N GLY A 363 -5.70 -9.79 -11.31
CA GLY A 363 -6.24 -11.06 -11.81
C GLY A 363 -7.30 -10.86 -12.87
N GLY A 364 -7.41 -11.83 -13.77
CA GLY A 364 -8.09 -11.66 -15.06
C GLY A 364 -7.10 -11.95 -16.18
N ASP A 365 -7.57 -12.09 -17.42
CA ASP A 365 -6.65 -12.21 -18.56
C ASP A 365 -6.26 -10.80 -19.05
N ASP A 366 -5.15 -10.24 -18.54
CA ASP A 366 -4.83 -8.82 -18.71
C ASP A 366 -3.98 -8.50 -19.95
N PHE A 367 -4.09 -7.26 -20.42
CA PHE A 367 -3.17 -6.68 -21.40
C PHE A 367 -2.44 -5.49 -20.78
N LEU A 368 -1.12 -5.61 -20.59
CA LEU A 368 -0.26 -4.60 -19.99
C LEU A 368 0.81 -4.13 -20.99
N PHE A 369 0.92 -2.83 -21.23
CA PHE A 369 1.96 -2.23 -22.07
C PHE A 369 2.68 -1.12 -21.30
N GLY A 370 3.99 -1.25 -21.07
CA GLY A 370 4.81 -0.27 -20.33
C GLY A 370 5.03 1.00 -21.14
N GLY A 371 5.63 0.86 -22.33
CA GLY A 371 5.83 1.96 -23.26
C GLY A 371 7.29 2.37 -23.36
N ILE A 372 7.61 3.58 -22.90
CA ILE A 372 8.98 4.06 -22.80
C ILE A 372 9.28 4.28 -21.33
N GLY A 373 10.44 3.83 -20.87
CA GLY A 373 10.82 3.95 -19.46
C GLY A 373 11.37 2.62 -18.97
N ASP A 374 12.00 2.61 -17.80
CA ASP A 374 12.35 1.35 -17.15
C ASP A 374 11.10 0.87 -16.38
N ASP A 375 10.22 0.12 -17.04
CA ASP A 375 8.90 -0.23 -16.50
C ASP A 375 8.92 -1.50 -15.64
N THR A 376 7.93 -1.63 -14.75
CA THR A 376 7.65 -2.87 -14.02
C THR A 376 6.21 -3.28 -14.23
N LEU A 377 6.01 -4.41 -14.90
CA LEU A 377 4.71 -5.00 -15.18
C LEU A 377 4.56 -6.31 -14.39
N LEU A 378 3.45 -6.45 -13.69
CA LEU A 378 3.07 -7.65 -12.95
C LEU A 378 1.71 -8.11 -13.48
N GLY A 379 1.63 -9.30 -14.08
CA GLY A 379 0.38 -9.89 -14.59
C GLY A 379 -0.55 -10.26 -13.43
N GLY A 380 -0.18 -11.29 -12.68
CA GLY A 380 -0.88 -11.68 -11.45
C GLY A 380 -1.45 -13.08 -11.58
N PHE A 381 -2.78 -13.19 -11.53
CA PHE A 381 -3.48 -14.46 -11.75
C PHE A 381 -4.08 -14.51 -13.15
N ASP A 382 -4.21 -15.73 -13.68
CA ASP A 382 -4.78 -16.02 -14.99
C ASP A 382 -3.82 -15.62 -16.13
N SER A 383 -4.29 -15.58 -17.39
CA SER A 383 -3.39 -15.58 -18.56
C SER A 383 -3.14 -14.18 -19.11
N ASP A 384 -1.92 -13.67 -18.92
CA ASP A 384 -1.59 -12.28 -19.21
C ASP A 384 -0.79 -12.05 -20.49
N GLN A 385 -0.95 -10.87 -21.08
CA GLN A 385 -0.15 -10.36 -22.18
C GLN A 385 0.57 -9.08 -21.78
N MET A 386 1.89 -9.13 -21.76
CA MET A 386 2.73 -8.08 -21.22
C MET A 386 3.82 -7.67 -22.21
N TYR A 387 3.97 -6.37 -22.38
CA TYR A 387 4.92 -5.77 -23.33
C TYR A 387 5.65 -4.62 -22.63
N GLY A 388 6.96 -4.76 -22.39
CA GLY A 388 7.81 -3.74 -21.76
C GLY A 388 7.91 -2.50 -22.64
N GLY A 389 8.48 -2.67 -23.83
CA GLY A 389 8.57 -1.62 -24.84
C GLY A 389 10.02 -1.21 -25.07
N ALA A 390 10.38 0.00 -24.65
CA ALA A 390 11.73 0.53 -24.81
C ALA A 390 12.33 0.91 -23.45
N ASP A 391 13.66 0.77 -23.35
CA ASP A 391 14.46 0.86 -22.13
C ASP A 391 14.40 -0.45 -21.31
N ASN A 392 14.89 -0.49 -20.06
CA ASN A 392 15.13 -1.76 -19.37
C ASN A 392 13.96 -2.15 -18.47
N ASP A 393 13.18 -3.12 -18.92
CA ASP A 393 11.91 -3.47 -18.29
C ASP A 393 12.00 -4.69 -17.38
N ARG A 394 11.08 -4.77 -16.43
CA ARG A 394 10.84 -5.94 -15.59
C ARG A 394 9.42 -6.44 -15.78
N LEU A 395 9.28 -7.68 -16.26
CA LEU A 395 8.00 -8.36 -16.45
C LEU A 395 7.94 -9.62 -15.59
N GLU A 396 6.83 -9.80 -14.87
CA GLU A 396 6.49 -10.99 -14.06
C GLU A 396 5.08 -11.43 -14.41
N GLY A 397 4.93 -12.62 -15.02
CA GLY A 397 3.66 -13.18 -15.49
C GLY A 397 2.78 -13.58 -14.31
N GLY A 398 3.22 -14.55 -13.52
CA GLY A 398 2.53 -14.97 -12.30
C GLY A 398 1.96 -16.37 -12.43
N ASP A 399 0.68 -16.56 -12.09
CA ASP A 399 -0.01 -17.83 -12.25
C ASP A 399 -0.78 -17.81 -13.57
N GLY A 400 -0.36 -18.51 -14.63
CA GLY A 400 -1.00 -18.25 -15.92
C GLY A 400 -0.38 -18.98 -17.09
N TRP A 401 -0.96 -18.78 -18.28
CA TRP A 401 -0.16 -18.96 -19.50
C TRP A 401 0.10 -17.58 -20.05
N ASP A 402 1.31 -17.09 -19.82
CA ASP A 402 1.62 -15.69 -20.02
C ASP A 402 2.45 -15.46 -21.27
N LEU A 403 2.25 -14.31 -21.91
CA LEU A 403 3.09 -13.82 -22.99
C LEU A 403 3.82 -12.57 -22.52
N LEU A 404 5.15 -12.66 -22.40
CA LEU A 404 6.01 -11.56 -21.98
C LEU A 404 6.95 -11.16 -23.13
N GLU A 405 6.92 -9.91 -23.56
CA GLU A 405 7.84 -9.32 -24.53
C GLU A 405 8.59 -8.13 -23.91
N GLY A 406 9.90 -8.22 -23.76
CA GLY A 406 10.75 -7.16 -23.19
C GLY A 406 10.84 -5.96 -24.13
N GLY A 407 11.35 -6.18 -25.34
CA GLY A 407 11.40 -5.15 -26.38
C GLY A 407 12.82 -4.66 -26.63
N ASP A 408 13.04 -3.35 -26.60
CA ASP A 408 14.37 -2.75 -26.77
C ASP A 408 14.97 -2.41 -25.40
N GLY A 409 15.98 -3.12 -24.91
CA GLY A 409 16.33 -2.93 -23.51
C GLY A 409 17.43 -3.82 -22.97
N LYS A 410 17.37 -4.07 -21.68
CA LYS A 410 18.05 -5.20 -21.03
C LYS A 410 17.07 -5.72 -20.02
N ASP A 411 16.22 -6.60 -20.50
CA ASP A 411 14.97 -6.85 -19.83
C ASP A 411 15.07 -8.05 -18.90
N VAL A 412 14.20 -8.07 -17.89
CA VAL A 412 14.07 -9.20 -16.96
C VAL A 412 12.66 -9.74 -17.05
N LEU A 413 12.51 -10.91 -17.66
CA LEU A 413 11.24 -11.60 -17.85
C LEU A 413 11.17 -12.83 -16.94
N ARG A 414 10.04 -13.02 -16.28
CA ARG A 414 9.72 -14.20 -15.46
C ARG A 414 8.32 -14.69 -15.81
N GLY A 415 8.20 -15.93 -16.32
CA GLY A 415 6.91 -16.57 -16.54
C GLY A 415 6.23 -16.95 -15.22
N ASP A 416 7.02 -17.59 -14.33
CA ASP A 416 6.57 -18.14 -13.05
C ASP A 416 5.76 -19.43 -13.20
N ASP A 417 4.47 -19.50 -12.87
CA ASP A 417 3.69 -20.75 -12.87
C ASP A 417 2.84 -20.88 -14.14
N GLY A 418 3.24 -21.72 -15.10
CA GLY A 418 2.35 -22.25 -16.13
C GLY A 418 3.01 -22.57 -17.47
N TYR A 419 2.47 -22.10 -18.59
CA TYR A 419 3.02 -22.44 -19.93
C TYR A 419 3.32 -21.15 -20.66
N ASP A 420 4.50 -20.59 -20.41
CA ASP A 420 4.77 -19.20 -20.71
C ASP A 420 5.56 -19.03 -22.00
N THR A 421 5.36 -17.89 -22.65
CA THR A 421 6.14 -17.44 -23.80
C THR A 421 6.90 -16.18 -23.45
N LEU A 422 8.23 -16.25 -23.45
CA LEU A 422 9.12 -15.14 -23.14
C LEU A 422 9.90 -14.69 -24.38
N ILE A 423 9.90 -13.39 -24.68
CA ILE A 423 10.59 -12.79 -25.81
C ILE A 423 11.46 -11.65 -25.28
N GLY A 424 12.79 -11.82 -25.25
CA GLY A 424 13.73 -10.78 -24.79
C GLY A 424 13.71 -9.56 -25.70
N GLY A 425 14.04 -9.75 -26.97
CA GLY A 425 13.94 -8.71 -28.00
C GLY A 425 15.31 -8.24 -28.45
N THR A 426 15.62 -6.96 -28.24
CA THR A 426 16.98 -6.43 -28.42
C THR A 426 17.55 -6.07 -27.09
N GLY A 427 18.77 -6.52 -26.78
CA GLY A 427 19.26 -6.25 -25.44
C GLY A 427 20.35 -7.17 -24.97
N ALA A 428 20.33 -7.51 -23.70
CA ALA A 428 21.14 -8.57 -23.13
C ALA A 428 20.31 -9.04 -21.94
N ASP A 429 19.38 -9.92 -22.25
CA ASP A 429 18.16 -10.10 -21.49
C ASP A 429 18.30 -11.28 -20.52
N ILE A 430 17.42 -11.28 -19.52
CA ILE A 430 17.34 -12.31 -18.49
C ILE A 430 15.94 -12.90 -18.54
N LEU A 431 15.84 -14.16 -18.95
CA LEU A 431 14.60 -14.89 -19.11
C LEU A 431 14.55 -16.06 -18.10
N HIS A 432 13.47 -16.14 -17.34
CA HIS A 432 13.18 -17.24 -16.42
C HIS A 432 11.83 -17.85 -16.79
N GLY A 433 11.79 -19.11 -17.23
CA GLY A 433 10.55 -19.84 -17.51
C GLY A 433 9.75 -20.02 -16.22
N GLY A 434 10.24 -20.88 -15.33
CA GLY A 434 9.63 -21.13 -14.03
C GLY A 434 9.15 -22.56 -13.92
N ASN A 435 7.86 -22.75 -13.60
CA ASN A 435 7.20 -24.04 -13.53
C ASN A 435 6.31 -24.24 -14.74
N GLY A 436 6.47 -25.38 -15.40
CA GLY A 436 5.72 -25.81 -16.56
C GLY A 436 6.60 -25.79 -17.80
N ASN A 437 5.99 -25.91 -18.98
CA ASN A 437 6.74 -26.10 -20.23
C ASN A 437 6.80 -24.77 -20.99
N ASP A 438 7.91 -24.07 -20.85
CA ASP A 438 8.02 -22.69 -21.29
C ASP A 438 8.72 -22.59 -22.65
N THR A 439 8.44 -21.52 -23.38
CA THR A 439 9.11 -21.18 -24.65
C THR A 439 9.76 -19.81 -24.54
N ALA A 440 11.07 -19.74 -24.76
CA ALA A 440 11.83 -18.50 -24.63
C ALA A 440 12.63 -18.19 -25.90
N PHE A 441 12.64 -16.91 -26.28
CA PHE A 441 13.42 -16.35 -27.38
C PHE A 441 14.30 -15.22 -26.85
N GLY A 442 15.63 -15.35 -26.92
CA GLY A 442 16.56 -14.30 -26.50
C GLY A 442 16.49 -13.09 -27.43
N GLY A 443 16.79 -13.31 -28.72
CA GLY A 443 16.68 -12.31 -29.76
C GLY A 443 18.03 -11.75 -30.18
N GLN A 444 18.27 -10.47 -29.98
CA GLN A 444 19.55 -9.81 -30.26
C GLN A 444 20.28 -9.53 -28.96
N GLY A 445 21.56 -9.89 -28.92
CA GLY A 445 22.45 -9.61 -27.81
C GLY A 445 22.82 -10.85 -27.03
N SER A 446 23.39 -10.66 -25.84
CA SER A 446 23.93 -11.77 -25.06
C SER A 446 22.98 -12.12 -23.92
N ASP A 447 22.14 -13.10 -24.16
CA ASP A 447 20.98 -13.39 -23.33
C ASP A 447 21.25 -14.51 -22.35
N ARG A 448 20.44 -14.57 -21.29
CA ARG A 448 20.50 -15.64 -20.30
C ARG A 448 19.14 -16.24 -20.07
N PHE A 449 19.07 -17.56 -20.14
CA PHE A 449 17.85 -18.31 -19.91
C PHE A 449 18.01 -19.34 -18.79
N TRP A 450 16.97 -19.44 -17.97
CA TRP A 450 16.73 -20.51 -17.00
C TRP A 450 15.34 -21.08 -17.24
N GLY A 451 15.25 -22.32 -17.73
CA GLY A 451 13.97 -23.01 -17.96
C GLY A 451 13.23 -23.27 -16.68
N GLY A 452 13.71 -24.21 -15.88
CA GLY A 452 13.16 -24.45 -14.54
C GLY A 452 12.61 -25.86 -14.42
N ASN A 453 11.32 -25.98 -14.15
CA ASN A 453 10.65 -27.28 -14.04
C ASN A 453 9.72 -27.51 -15.23
N GLY A 454 10.11 -28.35 -16.18
CA GLY A 454 9.22 -28.76 -17.27
C GLY A 454 10.00 -28.91 -18.56
N GLN A 455 9.31 -29.23 -19.64
CA GLN A 455 9.97 -29.41 -20.93
C GLN A 455 10.08 -28.06 -21.62
N ASP A 456 11.21 -27.40 -21.45
CA ASP A 456 11.40 -26.02 -21.87
C ASP A 456 12.06 -25.95 -23.26
N SER A 457 11.75 -24.88 -23.99
CA SER A 457 12.33 -24.59 -25.31
C SER A 457 12.98 -23.21 -25.31
N PHE A 458 14.24 -23.13 -25.70
CA PHE A 458 14.96 -21.86 -25.83
C PHE A 458 15.59 -21.70 -27.22
N ALA A 459 15.48 -20.49 -27.78
CA ALA A 459 16.25 -20.04 -28.93
C ALA A 459 16.97 -18.72 -28.61
N GLY A 460 18.29 -18.75 -28.48
CA GLY A 460 19.11 -17.60 -28.10
C GLY A 460 19.12 -16.50 -29.16
N GLY A 461 19.38 -16.85 -30.42
CA GLY A 461 19.30 -15.91 -31.53
C GLY A 461 20.67 -15.40 -31.94
N ASN A 462 20.94 -14.10 -31.77
CA ASN A 462 22.22 -13.50 -32.13
C ASN A 462 22.96 -13.02 -30.89
N GLY A 463 24.19 -13.47 -30.69
CA GLY A 463 25.06 -13.01 -29.61
C GLY A 463 25.63 -14.19 -28.87
N ASN A 464 26.30 -13.95 -27.75
CA ASN A 464 26.85 -15.05 -26.97
C ASN A 464 25.89 -15.37 -25.84
N ASP A 465 25.09 -16.42 -26.01
CA ASP A 465 23.97 -16.74 -25.15
C ASP A 465 24.33 -17.80 -24.11
N LYS A 466 23.58 -17.80 -23.01
CA LYS A 466 23.74 -18.80 -21.95
C LYS A 466 22.41 -19.36 -21.49
N ALA A 467 22.19 -20.64 -21.73
CA ALA A 467 20.93 -21.31 -21.40
C ALA A 467 21.13 -22.45 -20.41
N PHE A 468 20.20 -22.57 -19.47
CA PHE A 468 20.07 -23.71 -18.56
C PHE A 468 18.65 -24.27 -18.68
N GLY A 469 18.48 -25.48 -19.21
CA GLY A 469 17.18 -26.16 -19.27
C GLY A 469 16.66 -26.51 -17.86
N GLN A 470 17.54 -27.14 -17.07
CA GLN A 470 17.34 -27.57 -15.68
C GLN A 470 16.65 -28.92 -15.54
N ASN A 471 15.36 -28.98 -15.20
CA ASN A 471 14.68 -30.24 -14.92
C ASN A 471 13.75 -30.60 -16.07
N ASN A 472 13.71 -31.89 -16.42
CA ASN A 472 12.96 -32.47 -17.52
C ASN A 472 13.66 -32.30 -18.88
N ASP A 473 12.99 -32.74 -19.95
CA ASP A 473 13.59 -32.93 -21.27
C ASP A 473 13.49 -31.61 -22.06
N ASP A 474 14.61 -30.93 -22.22
CA ASP A 474 14.66 -29.56 -22.76
C ASP A 474 15.17 -29.48 -24.21
N ILE A 475 14.80 -28.41 -24.92
CA ILE A 475 15.31 -28.09 -26.26
C ILE A 475 16.01 -26.73 -26.21
N LEU A 476 17.32 -26.72 -26.42
CA LEU A 476 18.13 -25.50 -26.37
C LEU A 476 18.83 -25.25 -27.72
N GLU A 477 18.52 -24.12 -28.37
CA GLU A 477 19.22 -23.60 -29.55
C GLU A 477 19.96 -22.31 -29.18
N GLY A 478 21.29 -22.27 -29.37
CA GLY A 478 22.10 -21.08 -29.11
C GLY A 478 21.90 -20.02 -30.21
N GLY A 479 22.16 -20.39 -31.46
CA GLY A 479 21.91 -19.53 -32.61
C GLY A 479 23.20 -19.07 -33.28
N ASN A 480 23.49 -17.78 -33.31
CA ASN A 480 24.73 -17.23 -33.84
C ASN A 480 25.55 -16.64 -32.71
N GLY A 481 26.79 -17.05 -32.55
CA GLY A 481 27.71 -16.53 -31.55
C GLY A 481 28.38 -17.67 -30.80
N ALA A 482 29.12 -17.36 -29.74
CA ALA A 482 29.77 -18.38 -28.93
C ALA A 482 28.90 -18.67 -27.71
N ASP A 483 28.10 -19.73 -27.80
CA ASP A 483 27.02 -20.00 -26.86
C ASP A 483 27.44 -21.00 -25.78
N SER A 484 26.71 -21.02 -24.67
CA SER A 484 26.92 -21.95 -23.56
C SER A 484 25.59 -22.57 -23.13
N LEU A 485 25.35 -23.81 -23.54
CA LEU A 485 24.09 -24.52 -23.33
C LEU A 485 24.27 -25.66 -22.32
N PHE A 486 23.42 -25.68 -21.30
CA PHE A 486 23.38 -26.71 -20.26
C PHE A 486 21.98 -27.32 -20.20
N GLY A 487 21.82 -28.57 -20.63
CA GLY A 487 20.54 -29.29 -20.61
C GLY A 487 20.05 -29.46 -19.17
N GLY A 488 20.75 -30.27 -18.39
CA GLY A 488 20.49 -30.40 -16.96
C GLY A 488 20.12 -31.83 -16.60
N SER A 489 18.86 -32.10 -16.31
CA SER A 489 18.39 -33.44 -15.97
C SER A 489 17.19 -33.80 -16.81
N GLY A 490 17.35 -34.74 -17.73
CA GLY A 490 16.31 -35.09 -18.68
C GLY A 490 16.94 -35.74 -19.89
N PHE A 491 16.19 -35.94 -20.95
CA PHE A 491 16.74 -36.28 -22.26
C PHE A 491 16.74 -35.01 -23.09
N ASP A 492 17.85 -34.27 -23.05
CA ASP A 492 17.91 -32.92 -23.59
C ASP A 492 18.35 -32.92 -25.06
N THR A 493 17.92 -31.92 -25.81
CA THR A 493 18.34 -31.67 -27.20
C THR A 493 19.03 -30.32 -27.31
N LEU A 494 20.32 -30.33 -27.64
CA LEU A 494 21.15 -29.13 -27.69
C LEU A 494 21.66 -28.89 -29.11
N THR A 495 21.46 -27.67 -29.61
CA THR A 495 22.01 -27.17 -30.88
C THR A 495 22.77 -25.88 -30.59
N GLY A 496 24.11 -25.92 -30.66
CA GLY A 496 24.92 -24.71 -30.46
C GLY A 496 24.57 -23.64 -31.50
N GLY A 497 24.66 -23.99 -32.78
CA GLY A 497 24.31 -23.10 -33.86
C GLY A 497 25.54 -22.78 -34.68
N ALA A 498 25.84 -21.51 -34.92
CA ALA A 498 27.03 -21.06 -35.63
C ALA A 498 27.93 -20.27 -34.68
N GLY A 499 29.18 -20.69 -34.53
CA GLY A 499 30.17 -20.07 -33.67
C GLY A 499 30.95 -21.14 -32.91
N ASP A 500 31.58 -20.80 -31.81
CA ASP A 500 32.39 -21.77 -31.06
C ASP A 500 31.68 -22.07 -29.74
N ASP A 501 30.89 -23.15 -29.73
CA ASP A 501 29.90 -23.37 -28.67
C ASP A 501 30.38 -24.34 -27.58
N LEU A 502 29.86 -24.13 -26.37
CA LEU A 502 30.06 -25.01 -25.22
C LEU A 502 28.74 -25.71 -24.88
N LEU A 503 28.72 -27.04 -25.02
CA LEU A 503 27.55 -27.86 -24.78
C LEU A 503 27.77 -28.80 -23.59
N ASN A 504 26.77 -28.91 -22.74
CA ASN A 504 26.71 -29.82 -21.61
C ASN A 504 25.31 -30.43 -21.54
N GLY A 505 25.18 -31.73 -21.78
CA GLY A 505 23.87 -32.39 -21.75
C GLY A 505 23.36 -32.54 -20.31
N GLY A 506 24.25 -32.85 -19.38
CA GLY A 506 23.92 -33.05 -17.98
C GLY A 506 23.73 -34.51 -17.65
N GLY A 507 22.54 -34.88 -17.18
CA GLY A 507 22.22 -36.24 -16.74
C GLY A 507 21.20 -36.92 -17.65
N ASN A 508 21.35 -38.24 -17.82
CA ASN A 508 20.64 -39.10 -18.79
C ASN A 508 21.19 -38.95 -20.21
N GLY A 509 20.39 -39.28 -21.23
CA GLY A 509 20.86 -39.42 -22.61
C GLY A 509 20.47 -38.23 -23.48
N ASP A 510 21.45 -37.44 -23.88
CA ASP A 510 21.18 -36.19 -24.58
C ASP A 510 21.53 -36.27 -26.07
N THR A 511 20.88 -35.44 -26.88
CA THR A 511 21.15 -35.33 -28.32
C THR A 511 21.79 -33.99 -28.64
N PHE A 512 23.00 -34.02 -29.19
CA PHE A 512 23.73 -32.84 -29.64
C PHE A 512 23.65 -32.74 -31.17
N ILE A 513 23.00 -31.71 -31.70
CA ILE A 513 22.72 -31.57 -33.13
C ILE A 513 23.69 -30.58 -33.77
N PHE A 514 24.30 -31.00 -34.89
CA PHE A 514 25.21 -30.17 -35.67
C PHE A 514 24.74 -30.02 -37.11
N LYS A 515 24.91 -28.81 -37.65
CA LYS A 515 24.61 -28.44 -39.05
C LYS A 515 25.83 -27.82 -39.71
N ASP A 516 25.88 -27.80 -41.05
CA ASP A 516 26.98 -27.15 -41.77
C ASP A 516 27.18 -25.70 -41.30
N GLY A 517 28.45 -25.33 -41.07
CA GLY A 517 28.81 -24.01 -40.55
C GLY A 517 28.67 -23.86 -39.05
N HIS A 518 28.67 -24.98 -38.30
CA HIS A 518 28.55 -24.96 -36.85
C HIS A 518 29.71 -24.24 -36.14
N GLY A 519 30.95 -24.41 -36.60
CA GLY A 519 32.16 -23.78 -36.01
C GLY A 519 32.97 -24.75 -35.14
N ASP A 520 33.72 -24.27 -34.14
CA ASP A 520 34.56 -25.11 -33.28
C ASP A 520 33.92 -25.37 -31.90
N ASP A 521 33.18 -26.47 -31.81
CA ASP A 521 32.29 -26.78 -30.70
C ASP A 521 32.90 -27.78 -29.70
N THR A 522 32.43 -27.71 -28.45
CA THR A 522 32.91 -28.54 -27.36
C THR A 522 31.75 -29.13 -26.55
N ILE A 523 31.64 -30.46 -26.53
CA ILE A 523 30.78 -31.20 -25.62
C ILE A 523 31.60 -31.64 -24.40
N THR A 524 31.16 -31.25 -23.21
CA THR A 524 31.96 -31.32 -21.97
C THR A 524 31.78 -32.60 -21.15
N ASP A 525 30.68 -33.32 -21.38
CA ASP A 525 30.20 -34.42 -20.57
C ASP A 525 29.62 -35.58 -21.36
N PHE A 526 29.91 -35.66 -22.67
CA PHE A 526 29.52 -36.80 -23.50
C PHE A 526 29.93 -38.10 -22.81
N ASN A 527 28.96 -38.95 -22.51
CA ASN A 527 29.19 -40.21 -21.85
C ASN A 527 29.07 -41.35 -22.87
N GLU A 528 30.20 -41.99 -23.13
CA GLU A 528 30.31 -43.08 -24.07
C GLU A 528 29.93 -44.45 -23.46
N GLU A 529 29.48 -44.47 -22.21
CA GLU A 529 29.01 -45.68 -21.54
C GLU A 529 27.48 -45.71 -21.58
N ASN A 530 26.94 -46.65 -22.38
CA ASN A 530 25.52 -47.04 -22.53
C ASN A 530 24.76 -46.48 -23.75
N ASP A 531 25.44 -45.79 -24.68
CA ASP A 531 24.89 -45.33 -25.96
C ASP A 531 23.57 -44.56 -25.78
N LEU A 532 23.44 -43.77 -24.72
CA LEU A 532 22.23 -42.97 -24.48
C LEU A 532 22.39 -41.57 -25.09
N GLU A 533 23.59 -41.03 -25.01
CA GLU A 533 24.01 -39.78 -25.62
C GLU A 533 24.21 -39.97 -27.14
N LYS A 534 23.84 -38.95 -27.92
CA LYS A 534 23.86 -38.95 -29.39
C LYS A 534 24.49 -37.68 -29.94
N VAL A 535 25.36 -37.85 -30.93
CA VAL A 535 25.79 -36.75 -31.81
C VAL A 535 25.05 -36.89 -33.13
N ASP A 536 24.15 -35.95 -33.41
CA ASP A 536 23.41 -35.90 -34.67
C ASP A 536 24.18 -35.11 -35.72
N LEU A 537 24.63 -35.83 -36.75
CA LEU A 537 25.39 -35.34 -37.89
C LEU A 537 24.57 -35.38 -39.17
N SER A 538 23.26 -35.66 -39.10
CA SER A 538 22.39 -35.82 -40.27
C SER A 538 22.24 -34.56 -41.13
N ALA A 539 22.60 -33.40 -40.57
CA ALA A 539 22.62 -32.12 -41.26
C ALA A 539 24.02 -31.67 -41.70
N ILE A 540 25.04 -32.54 -41.63
CA ILE A 540 26.40 -32.28 -42.13
C ILE A 540 26.55 -32.87 -43.52
N SER A 541 26.79 -32.02 -44.53
CA SER A 541 26.72 -32.43 -45.94
C SER A 541 27.73 -33.52 -46.35
N ASP A 542 28.88 -33.56 -45.68
CA ASP A 542 30.01 -34.45 -46.02
C ASP A 542 30.05 -35.75 -45.19
N ILE A 543 29.06 -35.98 -44.31
CA ILE A 543 28.99 -37.15 -43.43
C ILE A 543 27.63 -37.83 -43.61
N SER A 544 27.62 -39.00 -44.26
CA SER A 544 26.38 -39.72 -44.59
C SER A 544 26.26 -41.09 -43.92
N ASP A 545 27.38 -41.65 -43.47
CA ASP A 545 27.42 -42.85 -42.66
C ASP A 545 28.71 -42.91 -41.83
N ILE A 546 28.81 -43.91 -40.95
CA ILE A 546 29.98 -44.08 -40.08
C ILE A 546 31.30 -44.33 -40.83
N ASN A 547 31.27 -44.83 -42.06
CA ASN A 547 32.50 -45.01 -42.84
C ASN A 547 33.10 -43.67 -43.23
N ASP A 548 32.29 -42.62 -43.40
CA ASP A 548 32.81 -41.28 -43.67
C ASP A 548 33.65 -40.79 -42.48
N LEU A 549 33.18 -41.00 -41.24
CA LEU A 549 33.95 -40.69 -40.01
C LEU A 549 35.26 -41.48 -39.92
N LEU A 550 35.24 -42.78 -40.22
CA LEU A 550 36.38 -43.69 -40.04
C LEU A 550 37.40 -43.64 -41.18
N THR A 551 36.97 -43.38 -42.41
CA THR A 551 37.80 -43.56 -43.62
C THR A 551 38.45 -42.25 -44.06
N ASN A 552 37.85 -41.10 -43.75
CA ASN A 552 38.35 -39.79 -44.16
C ASN A 552 39.27 -39.11 -43.13
N HIS A 553 39.67 -39.81 -42.05
CA HIS A 553 40.42 -39.24 -40.92
C HIS A 553 39.72 -38.05 -40.25
N ILE A 554 38.39 -38.02 -40.32
CA ILE A 554 37.55 -37.00 -39.70
C ILE A 554 37.58 -37.17 -38.17
N LEU A 555 37.59 -38.41 -37.70
CA LEU A 555 37.70 -38.74 -36.27
C LEU A 555 39.16 -38.89 -35.82
N SER A 556 39.57 -38.14 -34.80
CA SER A 556 40.92 -38.20 -34.22
C SER A 556 40.92 -38.08 -32.70
N SER A 557 42.01 -38.50 -32.05
CA SER A 557 42.23 -38.24 -30.63
C SER A 557 43.33 -37.21 -30.43
N VAL A 558 43.02 -36.12 -29.75
CA VAL A 558 43.91 -34.98 -29.53
C VAL A 558 43.89 -34.64 -28.05
N GLY A 559 45.04 -34.69 -27.37
CA GLY A 559 45.14 -34.24 -25.97
C GLY A 559 44.39 -35.09 -24.94
N GLY A 560 43.77 -36.21 -25.31
CA GLY A 560 42.90 -36.99 -24.44
C GLY A 560 41.41 -36.81 -24.74
N ASP A 561 41.07 -36.00 -25.73
CA ASP A 561 39.72 -35.76 -26.23
C ASP A 561 39.53 -36.45 -27.59
N VAL A 562 38.27 -36.60 -28.02
CA VAL A 562 37.90 -36.98 -29.39
C VAL A 562 37.57 -35.73 -30.16
N VAL A 563 38.06 -35.62 -31.39
CA VAL A 563 37.78 -34.49 -32.30
C VAL A 563 37.24 -35.03 -33.62
N ILE A 564 36.09 -34.51 -34.04
CA ILE A 564 35.45 -34.73 -35.35
C ILE A 564 35.67 -33.48 -36.18
N ASP A 565 36.48 -33.55 -37.24
CA ASP A 565 36.73 -32.45 -38.18
C ASP A 565 35.78 -32.54 -39.37
N THR A 566 34.73 -31.72 -39.38
CA THR A 566 33.71 -31.70 -40.44
C THR A 566 34.17 -30.95 -41.69
N GLY A 567 35.38 -30.35 -41.67
CA GLY A 567 35.92 -29.51 -42.74
C GLY A 567 35.39 -28.06 -42.72
N THR A 568 34.22 -27.82 -42.14
CA THR A 568 33.67 -26.48 -41.87
C THR A 568 33.83 -26.03 -40.42
N GLY A 569 34.21 -26.95 -39.54
CA GLY A 569 34.36 -26.75 -38.10
C GLY A 569 34.82 -28.03 -37.42
N THR A 570 34.95 -27.99 -36.10
CA THR A 570 35.31 -29.17 -35.29
C THR A 570 34.31 -29.42 -34.17
N ILE A 571 34.08 -30.69 -33.84
CA ILE A 571 33.30 -31.10 -32.67
C ILE A 571 34.24 -31.84 -31.73
N THR A 572 34.47 -31.29 -30.54
CA THR A 572 35.34 -31.88 -29.51
C THR A 572 34.51 -32.55 -28.43
N LEU A 573 34.65 -33.87 -28.27
CA LEU A 573 34.10 -34.60 -27.14
C LEU A 573 35.17 -34.70 -26.05
N GLN A 574 34.99 -33.93 -24.97
CA GLN A 574 36.01 -33.85 -23.93
C GLN A 574 36.08 -35.13 -23.11
N ARG A 575 37.31 -35.60 -22.89
CA ARG A 575 37.63 -36.75 -22.02
C ARG A 575 36.99 -38.07 -22.46
N VAL A 576 36.60 -38.18 -23.73
CA VAL A 576 36.06 -39.41 -24.32
C VAL A 576 37.19 -40.28 -24.88
N ASP A 577 37.10 -41.60 -24.69
CA ASP A 577 37.99 -42.56 -25.34
C ASP A 577 37.45 -42.95 -26.71
N ILE A 578 38.16 -42.56 -27.78
CA ILE A 578 37.81 -42.90 -29.18
C ILE A 578 37.56 -44.39 -29.42
N LEU A 579 38.15 -45.28 -28.60
CA LEU A 579 37.99 -46.73 -28.74
C LEU A 579 36.66 -47.27 -28.18
N LYS A 580 35.93 -46.45 -27.44
CA LYS A 580 34.62 -46.80 -26.89
C LYS A 580 33.45 -46.31 -27.74
N LEU A 581 33.70 -45.40 -28.68
CA LEU A 581 32.68 -44.93 -29.60
C LEU A 581 32.32 -46.00 -30.64
N ASP A 582 31.04 -46.12 -30.96
CA ASP A 582 30.54 -46.96 -32.05
C ASP A 582 29.46 -46.28 -32.91
N ALA A 583 28.73 -47.05 -33.71
CA ALA A 583 27.74 -46.50 -34.64
C ALA A 583 26.48 -45.99 -33.96
N ASP A 584 26.17 -46.49 -32.77
CA ASP A 584 24.95 -46.13 -32.08
C ASP A 584 25.09 -44.72 -31.46
N ASP A 585 26.30 -44.24 -31.16
CA ASP A 585 26.58 -42.87 -30.67
C ASP A 585 26.26 -41.75 -31.67
N PHE A 586 26.03 -42.09 -32.94
CA PHE A 586 25.86 -41.11 -34.02
C PHE A 586 24.53 -41.29 -34.75
N ILE A 587 23.95 -40.16 -35.16
CA ILE A 587 22.82 -40.11 -36.10
C ILE A 587 23.33 -39.53 -37.42
N PHE A 588 22.94 -40.15 -38.54
CA PHE A 588 23.37 -39.81 -39.91
C PHE A 588 22.19 -39.57 -40.84
#